data_AF-A0A0C2FW90-F1
#
_entry.id   AF-A0A0C2FW90-F1
#
_cell.length_a   1.000
_cell.length_b   1.000
_cell.length_c   1.000
_cell.angle_alpha   90.00
_cell.angle_beta   90.00
_cell.angle_gamma   90.00
#
_symmetry.space_group_name_H-M   'P 1'
#
loop_
_entity.id
_entity.type
_entity.pdbx_description
1 polymer ?
#
loop_
_entity_poly.entity_id
_entity_poly.type
_entity_poly.pdbx_seq_one_letter_code
_entity_poly.pdbx_strand_id
1 'polypeptide(L)'
;MTDTLRKRFHTAHNNLRNFGERWRKKLLQTYDCDLEAGAQQHASGCSLRASSSSSRKDVGENTRVIAGVNRYPELAAEKSLIFCVDFVLNYRFLSPTRIL
;
A
#
# COMPACT_ATOMS: atom_id res chain seq x y z
N MET A 1 11.38 1.46 -9.02
CA MET A 1 10.69 2.45 -8.18
C MET A 1 11.51 3.73 -8.16
N THR A 2 10.89 4.91 -8.28
CA THR A 2 11.60 6.21 -8.26
C THR A 2 11.32 6.95 -6.96
N ASP A 3 12.23 7.82 -6.51
CA ASP A 3 12.03 8.61 -5.27
C ASP A 3 10.77 9.48 -5.32
N THR A 4 10.45 10.02 -6.49
CA THR A 4 9.21 10.77 -6.72
C THR A 4 7.99 9.92 -6.42
N LEU A 5 7.97 8.68 -6.89
CA LEU A 5 6.85 7.76 -6.66
C LEU A 5 6.78 7.33 -5.19
N ARG A 6 7.92 7.06 -4.53
CA ARG A 6 8.00 6.77 -3.09
C ARG A 6 7.37 7.89 -2.27
N LYS A 7 7.80 9.13 -2.52
CA LYS A 7 7.29 10.31 -1.82
C LYS A 7 5.79 10.51 -2.05
N ARG A 8 5.32 10.37 -3.29
CA ARG A 8 3.90 10.51 -3.63
C ARG A 8 3.04 9.47 -2.91
N PHE A 9 3.42 8.19 -3.04
CA PHE A 9 2.70 7.08 -2.41
C PHE A 9 2.65 7.24 -0.88
N HIS A 10 3.79 7.56 -0.28
CA HIS A 10 3.91 7.81 1.16
C HIS A 10 3.04 8.98 1.66
N THR A 11 3.12 10.12 0.98
CA THR A 11 2.34 11.32 1.31
C THR A 11 0.85 11.07 1.16
N ALA A 12 0.42 10.43 0.06
CA ALA A 12 -0.98 10.09 -0.16
C ALA A 12 -1.52 9.16 0.93
N HIS A 13 -0.76 8.12 1.30
CA HIS A 13 -1.15 7.19 2.36
C HIS A 13 -1.32 7.91 3.71
N ASN A 14 -0.36 8.74 4.11
CA ASN A 14 -0.41 9.49 5.36
C ASN A 14 -1.54 10.56 5.36
N ASN A 15 -1.79 11.22 4.23
CA ASN A 15 -2.91 12.16 4.09
C ASN A 15 -4.27 11.46 4.28
N LEU A 16 -4.46 10.29 3.67
CA LEU A 16 -5.69 9.50 3.82
C LEU A 16 -5.88 9.03 5.27
N ARG A 17 -4.79 8.69 5.98
CA ARG A 17 -4.86 8.36 7.42
C ARG A 17 -5.33 9.55 8.24
N ASN A 18 -4.83 10.75 7.97
CA ASN A 18 -5.17 11.97 8.73
C ASN A 18 -6.62 12.45 8.52
N PHE A 19 -7.30 12.00 7.46
CA PHE A 19 -8.69 12.37 7.19
C PHE A 19 -9.69 11.67 8.12
N GLY A 20 -9.31 10.52 8.69
CA GLY A 20 -10.16 9.72 9.59
C GLY A 20 -9.86 9.96 11.08
N GLU A 21 -10.67 10.84 11.69
CA GLU A 21 -10.91 11.09 13.13
C GLU A 21 -9.90 11.93 13.95
N ARG A 22 -10.49 12.96 14.56
CA ARG A 22 -9.90 14.09 15.32
C ARG A 22 -9.24 13.72 16.67
N TRP A 23 -9.15 12.45 17.10
CA TRP A 23 -8.82 12.13 18.50
C TRP A 23 -7.97 10.86 18.80
N ARG A 24 -7.23 10.30 17.84
CA ARG A 24 -6.13 9.37 18.16
C ARG A 24 -4.87 9.82 17.45
N LYS A 25 -3.73 9.88 18.15
CA LYS A 25 -2.40 10.00 17.54
C LYS A 25 -2.21 8.82 16.59
N LYS A 26 -2.59 8.99 15.33
CA LYS A 26 -2.46 7.97 14.30
C LYS A 26 -0.98 7.92 13.96
N LEU A 27 -0.34 6.79 14.20
CA LEU A 27 1.05 6.60 13.77
C LEU A 27 1.12 6.88 12.28
N LEU A 28 1.87 7.92 11.91
CA LEU A 28 2.31 8.14 10.55
C LEU A 28 3.17 6.94 10.16
N GLN A 29 2.93 6.41 8.97
CA GLN A 29 3.82 5.39 8.46
C GLN A 29 5.14 6.06 8.09
N THR A 30 6.23 5.32 8.17
CA THR A 30 7.55 5.69 7.67
C THR A 30 7.81 4.83 6.43
N TYR A 31 8.43 5.40 5.39
CA TYR A 31 8.81 4.63 4.22
C TYR A 31 9.96 3.67 4.58
N ASP A 32 9.84 2.40 4.22
CA ASP A 32 10.80 1.35 4.55
C ASP A 32 11.27 0.66 3.27
N CYS A 33 12.56 0.79 2.97
CA CYS A 33 13.16 0.28 1.74
C CYS A 33 13.24 -1.26 1.72
N ASP A 34 13.32 -1.93 2.87
CA ASP A 34 13.36 -3.39 2.94
C ASP A 34 11.99 -3.98 2.61
N LEU A 35 10.92 -3.32 3.10
CA LEU A 35 9.56 -3.68 2.73
C LEU A 35 9.27 -3.41 1.24
N GLU A 36 9.79 -2.31 0.67
CA GLU A 36 9.73 -2.06 -0.77
C GLU A 36 10.39 -3.20 -1.56
N ALA A 37 11.58 -3.64 -1.15
CA ALA A 37 12.31 -4.71 -1.84
C ALA A 37 11.51 -6.02 -1.85
N GLY A 38 10.89 -6.39 -0.72
CA GLY A 38 10.02 -7.56 -0.62
C GLY A 38 8.78 -7.46 -1.54
N ALA A 39 8.15 -6.29 -1.58
CA ALA A 39 7.01 -6.06 -2.47
C ALA A 39 7.39 -6.06 -3.96
N GLN A 40 8.55 -5.51 -4.31
CA GLN A 40 9.08 -5.59 -5.68
C GLN A 40 9.39 -7.03 -6.07
N GLN A 41 9.98 -7.80 -5.17
CA GLN A 41 10.27 -9.22 -5.40
C GLN A 41 8.97 -9.99 -5.68
N HIS A 42 7.93 -9.82 -4.87
CA HIS A 42 6.64 -10.46 -5.12
C HIS A 42 5.98 -9.98 -6.42
N ALA A 43 5.94 -8.67 -6.64
CA ALA A 43 5.35 -8.06 -7.84
C ALA A 43 6.05 -8.52 -9.15
N SER A 44 7.35 -8.80 -9.09
CA SER A 44 8.13 -9.32 -10.22
C SER A 44 7.64 -10.70 -10.70
N GLY A 45 7.00 -11.46 -9.82
CA GLY A 45 6.37 -12.74 -10.16
C GLY A 45 5.05 -12.60 -10.92
N CYS A 46 4.55 -11.36 -11.14
CA CYS A 46 3.30 -11.06 -11.86
C CYS A 46 2.07 -11.84 -11.35
N SER A 47 2.07 -12.25 -10.09
CA SER A 47 0.96 -12.96 -9.46
C SER A 47 -0.09 -11.98 -8.93
N LEU A 48 -1.36 -12.27 -9.19
CA LEU A 48 -2.49 -11.54 -8.60
C LEU A 48 -2.79 -11.97 -7.16
N ARG A 49 -2.12 -13.01 -6.67
CA ARG A 49 -2.33 -13.55 -5.33
C ARG A 49 -1.41 -12.86 -4.34
N ALA A 50 -1.86 -12.75 -3.09
CA ALA A 50 -1.00 -12.32 -2.02
C ALA A 50 0.19 -13.29 -1.86
N SER A 51 1.34 -12.77 -1.46
CA SER A 51 2.49 -13.58 -1.09
C SER A 51 2.19 -14.41 0.16
N SER A 52 2.87 -15.55 0.28
CA SER A 52 2.74 -16.44 1.44
C SER A 52 3.13 -15.73 2.73
N SER A 53 2.46 -16.01 3.85
CA SER A 53 2.82 -15.40 5.13
C SER A 53 4.26 -15.69 5.56
N SER A 54 4.82 -16.83 5.17
CA SER A 54 6.22 -17.20 5.42
C SER A 54 7.22 -16.32 4.68
N SER A 55 6.87 -15.78 3.50
CA SER A 55 7.72 -14.85 2.75
C SER A 55 7.63 -13.39 3.22
N ARG A 56 6.68 -13.08 4.12
CA ARG A 56 6.45 -11.73 4.65
C ARG A 56 6.02 -11.76 6.12
N LYS A 57 6.88 -12.36 6.95
CA LYS A 57 6.61 -12.55 8.38
C LYS A 57 6.26 -11.21 9.04
N ASP A 58 5.09 -11.15 9.69
CA ASP A 58 4.56 -9.99 10.42
C ASP A 58 4.29 -8.73 9.57
N VAL A 59 4.19 -8.88 8.24
CA VAL A 59 3.94 -7.79 7.28
C VAL A 59 2.59 -7.99 6.58
N GLY A 60 1.72 -6.97 6.64
CA GLY A 60 0.48 -6.91 5.88
C GLY A 60 0.75 -6.62 4.40
N GLU A 61 -0.09 -7.15 3.50
CA GLU A 61 0.10 -6.96 2.06
C GLU A 61 -1.22 -6.57 1.40
N ASN A 62 -1.15 -5.51 0.58
CA ASN A 62 -2.22 -5.08 -0.32
C ASN A 62 -1.74 -5.26 -1.75
N THR A 63 -2.46 -6.05 -2.55
CA THR A 63 -2.16 -6.27 -3.96
C THR A 63 -3.25 -5.69 -4.84
N ARG A 64 -2.86 -4.92 -5.88
CA ARG A 64 -3.80 -4.41 -6.88
C ARG A 64 -3.17 -4.45 -8.26
N VAL A 65 -3.98 -4.86 -9.24
CA VAL A 65 -3.63 -4.74 -10.65
C VAL A 65 -4.59 -3.80 -11.33
N ILE A 66 -4.03 -2.87 -12.09
CA ILE A 66 -4.78 -1.90 -12.89
C ILE A 66 -4.63 -2.31 -14.36
N ALA A 67 -5.72 -2.79 -14.95
CA ALA A 67 -5.78 -3.10 -16.37
C ALA A 67 -5.92 -1.81 -17.20
N GLY A 68 -5.33 -1.77 -18.40
CA GLY A 68 -5.41 -0.63 -19.32
C GLY A 68 -4.12 -0.40 -20.11
N VAL A 69 -4.23 0.38 -21.19
CA VAL A 69 -3.15 0.69 -22.15
C VAL A 69 -2.20 1.81 -21.68
N ASN A 70 -2.67 2.75 -20.85
CA ASN A 70 -1.84 3.81 -20.28
C ASN A 70 -1.50 3.51 -18.81
N ARG A 71 -0.36 2.84 -18.61
CA ARG A 71 0.12 2.44 -17.27
C ARG A 71 1.18 3.42 -16.78
N TYR A 72 0.77 4.43 -16.04
CA TYR A 72 1.68 5.29 -15.30
C TYR A 72 1.77 4.77 -13.85
N PRO A 73 2.96 4.47 -13.32
CA PRO A 73 3.15 4.01 -11.96
C PRO A 73 2.47 4.90 -10.91
N GLU A 74 2.44 6.21 -11.14
CA GLU A 74 1.80 7.21 -10.28
C GLU A 74 0.29 7.02 -10.23
N LEU A 75 -0.37 6.88 -11.39
CA LEU A 75 -1.81 6.66 -11.48
C LEU A 75 -2.20 5.31 -10.86
N ALA A 76 -1.37 4.29 -11.07
CA ALA A 76 -1.59 2.97 -10.47
C ALA A 76 -1.48 3.01 -8.93
N ALA A 77 -0.48 3.72 -8.41
CA ALA A 77 -0.29 3.95 -6.98
C ALA A 77 -1.49 4.67 -6.35
N GLU A 78 -1.94 5.78 -6.94
CA GLU A 78 -3.08 6.56 -6.44
C GLU A 78 -4.39 5.75 -6.42
N LYS A 79 -4.70 5.06 -7.53
CA LYS A 79 -5.90 4.20 -7.61
C LYS A 79 -5.85 3.04 -6.61
N SER A 80 -4.67 2.48 -6.38
CA SER A 80 -4.51 1.38 -5.43
C SER A 80 -4.72 1.84 -3.98
N LEU A 81 -4.22 3.03 -3.62
CA LEU A 81 -4.41 3.61 -2.30
C LEU A 81 -5.86 3.91 -1.98
N ILE A 82 -6.59 4.56 -2.91
CA ILE A 82 -8.01 4.87 -2.72
C ILE A 82 -8.80 3.59 -2.50
N PHE A 83 -8.59 2.58 -3.35
CA PHE A 83 -9.27 1.29 -3.22
C PHE A 83 -8.99 0.61 -1.87
N CYS A 84 -7.73 0.60 -1.43
CA CYS A 84 -7.38 -0.03 -0.15
C CYS A 84 -7.98 0.73 1.05
N VAL A 85 -7.97 2.06 1.01
CA VAL A 85 -8.55 2.88 2.07
C VAL A 85 -10.08 2.72 2.10
N ASP A 86 -10.74 2.73 0.94
CA ASP A 86 -12.18 2.49 0.84
C ASP A 86 -12.56 1.09 1.38
N PHE A 87 -11.76 0.07 1.06
CA PHE A 87 -11.98 -1.28 1.57
C PHE A 87 -11.83 -1.36 3.10
N VAL A 88 -10.79 -0.74 3.66
CA VAL A 88 -10.55 -0.72 5.11
C VAL A 88 -11.62 0.10 5.86
N LEU A 89 -12.04 1.25 5.31
CA LEU A 89 -13.04 2.12 5.94
C LEU A 89 -14.47 1.59 5.82
N ASN A 90 -14.84 0.97 4.69
CA ASN A 90 -16.21 0.50 4.46
C ASN A 90 -16.43 -0.98 4.84
N TYR A 91 -15.40 -1.84 4.81
CA TYR A 91 -15.57 -3.29 4.97
C TYR A 91 -14.83 -3.94 6.15
N ARG A 92 -14.20 -3.13 7.03
CA ARG A 92 -13.76 -3.49 8.39
C ARG A 92 -13.08 -4.87 8.52
N PHE A 93 -12.11 -5.20 7.66
CA PHE A 93 -11.22 -6.35 7.88
C PHE A 93 -9.84 -6.11 7.27
N LEU A 94 -8.85 -5.84 8.14
CA LEU A 94 -7.58 -6.56 8.29
C LEU A 94 -6.70 -5.79 9.29
N SER A 95 -6.10 -6.54 10.22
CA SER A 95 -5.28 -6.15 11.37
C SER A 95 -4.42 -4.88 11.24
N PRO A 96 -4.23 -4.09 12.32
CA PRO A 96 -3.29 -2.97 12.35
C PRO A 96 -1.84 -3.50 12.40
N THR A 97 -1.32 -3.98 11.28
CA THR A 97 0.09 -4.35 11.16
C THR A 97 0.59 -3.86 9.81
N ARG A 98 1.55 -2.93 9.88
CA ARG A 98 2.29 -2.26 8.79
C ARG A 98 1.80 -2.61 7.38
N ILE A 99 1.00 -1.70 6.84
CA ILE A 99 0.57 -1.70 5.45
C ILE A 99 1.71 -1.08 4.62
N LEU A 100 2.12 -1.75 3.55
CA LEU A 100 2.73 -1.09 2.39
C LEU A 100 1.62 -0.34 1.63
#